data_AF-A0A4Q1AF35-F1
#
_entry.id   AF-A0A4Q1AF35-F1
#
_cell.length_a   1.000
_cell.length_b   1.000
_cell.length_c   1.000
_cell.angle_alpha   90.00
_cell.angle_beta   90.00
_cell.angle_gamma   90.00
#
_symmetry.space_group_name_H-M   'P 1'
#
loop_
_entity.id
_entity.type
_entity.pdbx_description
1 polymer ?
#
loop_
_entity_poly.entity_id
_entity_poly.type
_entity_poly.pdbx_seq_one_letter_code
_entity_poly.pdbx_strand_id
1 'polypeptide(L)'
;MEEIKKSKSKVIVPLSLVIVGLILGLIISFGSSIGVKHTSDKNYCSSCHTMQPVTNSYKMDVHGGAGKHGIEVKCVYCHLPQDSMANYLTTKVKTGLHDLYAEYFKDTSKIDWQAMREHRESFTYDSACLNCHTNLKDSTESNLKALIAHRKYFSKTTDKTCVGCHQNVGHKDLGLYLPKN
;
A
#
# COMPACT_ATOMS: atom_id res chain seq x y z
N MET A 1 -50.10 14.66 32.82
CA MET A 1 -48.65 14.40 33.01
C MET A 1 -48.16 13.15 32.29
N GLU A 2 -48.96 12.07 32.23
CA GLU A 2 -48.57 10.78 31.62
C GLU A 2 -48.37 10.85 30.08
N GLU A 3 -49.26 11.52 29.37
CA GLU A 3 -49.17 11.80 27.92
C GLU A 3 -47.88 12.55 27.52
N ILE A 4 -47.46 13.54 28.32
CA ILE A 4 -46.25 14.32 28.10
C ILE A 4 -44.99 13.45 28.29
N LYS A 5 -45.03 12.52 29.26
CA LYS A 5 -43.92 11.60 29.54
C LYS A 5 -43.77 10.55 28.43
N LYS A 6 -44.89 10.06 27.90
CA LYS A 6 -44.96 9.11 26.77
C LYS A 6 -44.52 9.75 25.45
N SER A 7 -44.89 11.01 25.21
CA SER A 7 -44.45 11.80 24.04
C SER A 7 -42.94 12.09 24.09
N LYS A 8 -42.41 12.53 25.24
CA LYS A 8 -40.97 12.74 25.43
C LYS A 8 -40.17 11.43 25.26
N SER A 9 -40.63 10.29 25.76
CA SER A 9 -39.91 9.02 25.60
C SER A 9 -39.91 8.53 24.14
N LYS A 10 -40.97 8.80 23.37
CA LYS A 10 -41.03 8.48 21.93
C LYS A 10 -40.00 9.24 21.08
N VAL A 11 -39.49 10.38 21.55
CA VAL A 11 -38.50 11.21 20.85
C VAL A 11 -37.09 11.05 21.44
N ILE A 12 -36.96 10.91 22.76
CA ILE A 12 -35.66 10.79 23.44
C ILE A 12 -34.97 9.44 23.15
N VAL A 13 -35.73 8.34 23.06
CA VAL A 13 -35.19 7.00 22.74
C VAL A 13 -34.60 6.92 21.32
N PRO A 14 -35.28 7.37 20.24
CA PRO A 14 -34.66 7.37 18.92
C PRO A 14 -33.50 8.37 18.82
N LEU A 15 -33.58 9.52 19.49
CA LEU A 15 -32.48 10.49 19.50
C LEU A 15 -31.24 9.95 20.22
N SER A 16 -31.39 9.25 21.34
CA SER A 16 -30.27 8.64 22.04
C SER A 16 -29.62 7.51 21.23
N LEU A 17 -30.41 6.70 20.52
CA LEU A 17 -29.89 5.67 19.61
C LEU A 17 -29.09 6.27 18.45
N VAL A 18 -29.55 7.38 17.87
CA VAL A 18 -28.80 8.10 16.83
C VAL A 18 -27.48 8.64 17.38
N ILE A 19 -27.50 9.27 18.56
CA ILE A 19 -26.29 9.80 19.20
C ILE A 19 -25.29 8.68 19.50
N VAL A 20 -25.75 7.56 20.07
CA VAL A 20 -24.89 6.39 20.33
C VAL A 20 -24.32 5.83 19.02
N GLY A 21 -25.15 5.70 17.97
CA GLY A 21 -24.71 5.25 16.65
C GLY A 21 -23.64 6.16 16.04
N LEU A 22 -23.79 7.47 16.16
CA LEU A 22 -22.80 8.44 15.69
C LEU A 22 -21.49 8.33 16.47
N ILE A 23 -21.54 8.23 17.79
CA ILE A 23 -20.35 8.06 18.63
C ILE A 23 -19.62 6.76 18.26
N LEU A 24 -20.35 5.65 18.15
CA LEU A 24 -19.77 4.36 17.73
C LEU A 24 -19.17 4.43 16.32
N GLY A 25 -19.89 5.03 15.37
CA GLY A 25 -19.41 5.21 14.00
C GLY A 25 -18.12 6.03 13.94
N LEU A 26 -18.02 7.10 14.73
CA LEU A 26 -16.80 7.90 14.85
C LEU A 26 -15.64 7.11 15.45
N ILE A 27 -15.88 6.36 16.54
CA ILE A 27 -14.85 5.52 17.17
C ILE A 27 -14.34 4.47 16.19
N ILE A 28 -15.24 3.77 15.50
CA ILE A 28 -14.87 2.73 14.53
C ILE A 28 -14.09 3.35 13.36
N SER A 29 -14.55 4.47 12.81
CA SER A 29 -13.90 5.12 11.67
C SER A 29 -12.51 5.63 12.05
N PHE A 30 -12.38 6.24 13.22
CA PHE A 30 -11.10 6.74 13.73
C PHE A 30 -10.12 5.60 14.03
N GLY A 31 -10.59 4.56 14.72
CA GLY A 31 -9.80 3.35 15.00
C GLY A 31 -9.35 2.67 13.72
N SER A 32 -10.22 2.55 12.73
CA SER A 32 -9.90 1.97 11.42
C SER A 32 -8.85 2.80 10.68
N SER A 33 -8.96 4.13 10.70
CA SER A 33 -7.98 5.03 10.08
C SER A 33 -6.59 4.88 10.71
N ILE A 34 -6.51 4.81 12.04
CA ILE A 34 -5.26 4.54 12.75
C ILE A 34 -4.69 3.17 12.36
N GLY A 35 -5.53 2.13 12.38
CA GLY A 35 -5.12 0.77 12.01
C GLY A 35 -4.57 0.70 10.59
N VAL A 36 -5.26 1.32 9.61
CA VAL A 36 -4.78 1.40 8.23
C VAL A 36 -3.45 2.15 8.15
N LYS A 37 -3.31 3.29 8.84
CA LYS A 37 -2.07 4.09 8.82
C LYS A 37 -0.88 3.34 9.41
N HIS A 38 -1.09 2.61 10.51
CA HIS A 38 -0.06 1.85 11.23
C HIS A 38 0.37 0.61 10.44
N THR A 39 -0.59 -0.15 9.91
CA THR A 39 -0.33 -1.36 9.11
C THR A 39 0.19 -1.06 7.70
N SER A 40 0.67 0.16 7.46
CA SER A 40 1.09 0.64 6.13
C SER A 40 2.56 1.03 6.08
N ASP A 41 3.21 1.19 7.24
CA ASP A 41 4.61 1.61 7.32
C ASP A 41 5.59 0.44 7.43
N LYS A 42 6.87 0.76 7.21
CA LYS A 42 7.97 -0.22 7.23
C LYS A 42 8.13 -0.94 8.56
N ASN A 43 7.74 -0.33 9.69
CA ASN A 43 7.92 -0.95 11.00
C ASN A 43 6.91 -2.07 11.19
N TYR A 44 5.66 -1.88 10.74
CA TYR A 44 4.69 -2.96 10.70
C TYR A 44 5.11 -4.05 9.72
N CYS A 45 5.48 -3.68 8.49
CA CYS A 45 5.89 -4.66 7.47
C CYS A 45 7.11 -5.48 7.91
N SER A 46 8.09 -4.88 8.59
CA SER A 46 9.28 -5.57 9.13
C SER A 46 9.10 -6.23 10.50
N SER A 47 7.87 -6.25 11.03
CA SER A 47 7.57 -7.02 12.24
C SER A 47 7.68 -8.53 12.00
N CYS A 48 7.48 -8.97 10.76
CA CYS A 48 7.78 -10.32 10.29
C CYS A 48 9.25 -10.40 9.86
N HIS A 49 9.95 -11.45 10.28
CA HIS A 49 11.37 -11.64 9.99
C HIS A 49 11.65 -11.79 8.49
N THR A 50 10.72 -12.42 7.75
CA THR A 50 10.77 -12.61 6.30
C THR A 50 10.85 -11.28 5.52
N MET A 51 10.30 -10.20 6.07
CA MET A 51 10.26 -8.88 5.46
C MET A 51 11.43 -7.95 5.87
N GLN A 52 12.27 -8.37 6.82
CA GLN A 52 13.42 -7.57 7.25
C GLN A 52 14.45 -7.32 6.13
N PRO A 53 14.84 -8.32 5.32
CA PRO A 53 15.71 -8.09 4.16
C PRO A 53 15.19 -7.04 3.19
N VAL A 54 13.89 -7.12 2.87
CA VAL A 54 13.17 -6.21 1.96
C VAL A 54 13.14 -4.80 2.53
N THR A 55 12.91 -4.67 3.84
CA THR A 55 12.90 -3.38 4.52
C THR A 55 14.30 -2.76 4.62
N ASN A 56 15.34 -3.58 4.76
CA ASN A 56 16.73 -3.10 4.85
C ASN A 56 17.23 -2.58 3.51
N SER A 57 16.92 -3.25 2.40
CA SER A 57 17.22 -2.74 1.05
C SER A 57 16.38 -1.51 0.71
N TYR A 58 15.12 -1.47 1.16
CA TYR A 58 14.23 -0.31 0.98
C TYR A 58 14.79 0.96 1.62
N LYS A 59 15.29 0.89 2.87
CA LYS A 59 15.90 2.04 3.56
C LYS A 59 17.08 2.67 2.80
N MET A 60 17.68 1.92 1.89
CA MET A 60 18.81 2.37 1.07
C MET A 60 18.38 2.89 -0.31
N ASP A 61 17.10 2.75 -0.68
CA ASP A 61 16.51 3.28 -1.90
C ASP A 61 16.10 4.76 -1.74
N VAL A 62 15.96 5.46 -2.87
CA VAL A 62 15.49 6.85 -2.89
C VAL A 62 14.08 7.02 -2.31
N HIS A 63 13.20 6.01 -2.47
CA HIS A 63 11.86 6.01 -1.88
C HIS A 63 11.87 5.63 -0.39
N GLY A 64 12.95 5.02 0.11
CA GLY A 64 13.13 4.72 1.53
C GLY A 64 13.83 5.81 2.33
N GLY A 65 13.96 7.01 1.78
CA GLY A 65 14.55 8.16 2.46
C GLY A 65 16.06 8.34 2.24
N ALA A 66 16.73 7.46 1.49
CA ALA A 66 18.16 7.63 1.18
C ALA A 66 18.43 8.61 0.02
N GLY A 67 17.37 9.19 -0.57
CA GLY A 67 17.48 10.21 -1.62
C GLY A 67 17.95 11.57 -1.08
N LYS A 68 18.29 12.50 -1.98
CA LYS A 68 18.82 13.84 -1.66
C LYS A 68 17.89 14.68 -0.75
N HIS A 69 16.59 14.40 -0.77
CA HIS A 69 15.58 15.18 -0.05
C HIS A 69 15.01 14.46 1.18
N GLY A 70 15.49 13.25 1.51
CA GLY A 70 15.02 12.51 2.68
C GLY A 70 13.55 12.06 2.63
N ILE A 71 12.93 12.03 1.45
CA ILE A 71 11.52 11.65 1.29
C ILE A 71 11.39 10.13 1.46
N GLU A 72 10.57 9.71 2.41
CA GLU A 72 10.22 8.31 2.66
C GLU A 72 8.77 8.05 2.23
N VAL A 73 8.57 7.04 1.39
CA VAL A 73 7.26 6.63 0.85
C VAL A 73 6.86 5.30 1.46
N LYS A 74 5.74 5.26 2.21
CA LYS A 74 5.29 4.03 2.87
C LYS A 74 5.13 2.85 1.90
N CYS A 75 5.37 1.63 2.40
CA CYS A 75 5.33 0.39 1.63
C CYS A 75 4.05 0.24 0.78
N VAL A 76 2.90 0.57 1.35
CA VAL A 76 1.59 0.47 0.68
C VAL A 76 1.39 1.44 -0.49
N TYR A 77 2.18 2.51 -0.59
CA TYR A 77 2.13 3.42 -1.73
C TYR A 77 2.88 2.88 -2.96
N CYS A 78 3.41 1.65 -2.88
CA CYS A 78 3.85 0.87 -4.03
C CYS A 78 3.10 -0.47 -4.09
N HIS A 79 2.88 -1.10 -2.93
CA HIS A 79 2.35 -2.46 -2.80
C HIS A 79 0.82 -2.56 -2.64
N LEU A 80 0.07 -1.46 -2.75
CA LEU A 80 -1.39 -1.47 -2.85
C LEU A 80 -1.87 -0.52 -3.95
N PRO A 81 -2.97 -0.85 -4.64
CA PRO A 81 -3.50 -0.01 -5.70
C PRO A 81 -4.07 1.29 -5.12
N GLN A 82 -3.92 2.38 -5.87
CA GLN A 82 -4.34 3.74 -5.47
C GLN A 82 -5.46 4.30 -6.36
N ASP A 83 -6.12 3.44 -7.14
CA ASP A 83 -7.21 3.80 -8.06
C ASP A 83 -8.54 4.07 -7.33
N SER A 84 -8.79 3.39 -6.21
CA SER A 84 -9.96 3.63 -5.37
C SER A 84 -9.77 3.14 -3.93
N MET A 85 -10.49 3.75 -2.99
CA MET A 85 -10.46 3.32 -1.58
C MET A 85 -10.97 1.89 -1.39
N ALA A 86 -11.99 1.49 -2.16
CA ALA A 86 -12.53 0.13 -2.12
C ALA A 86 -11.47 -0.89 -2.54
N ASN A 87 -10.83 -0.68 -3.69
CA ASN A 87 -9.80 -1.60 -4.18
C ASN A 87 -8.56 -1.62 -3.26
N TYR A 88 -8.15 -0.46 -2.74
CA TYR A 88 -7.09 -0.34 -1.75
C TYR A 88 -7.37 -1.21 -0.51
N LEU A 89 -8.55 -1.06 0.10
CA LEU A 89 -8.91 -1.77 1.33
C LEU A 89 -9.10 -3.28 1.07
N THR A 90 -9.77 -3.66 -0.02
CA THR A 90 -9.95 -5.07 -0.38
C THR A 90 -8.61 -5.75 -0.64
N THR A 91 -7.72 -5.10 -1.38
CA THR A 91 -6.38 -5.62 -1.65
C THR A 91 -5.56 -5.73 -0.37
N LYS A 92 -5.59 -4.70 0.49
CA LYS A 92 -4.90 -4.69 1.79
C LYS A 92 -5.30 -5.87 2.67
N VAL A 93 -6.61 -6.13 2.77
CA VAL A 93 -7.12 -7.26 3.55
C VAL A 93 -6.71 -8.58 2.91
N LYS A 94 -6.84 -8.70 1.58
CA LYS A 94 -6.50 -9.93 0.86
C LYS A 94 -5.02 -10.29 0.99
N THR A 95 -4.12 -9.35 0.72
CA THR A 95 -2.67 -9.59 0.80
C THR A 95 -2.22 -9.74 2.25
N GLY A 96 -2.74 -8.93 3.18
CA GLY A 96 -2.44 -9.08 4.60
C GLY A 96 -2.83 -10.45 5.15
N LEU A 97 -4.02 -10.97 4.80
CA LEU A 97 -4.43 -12.32 5.20
C LEU A 97 -3.57 -13.42 4.55
N HIS A 98 -3.21 -13.25 3.28
CA HIS A 98 -2.30 -14.15 2.59
C HIS A 98 -0.94 -14.21 3.29
N ASP A 99 -0.34 -13.06 3.59
CA ASP A 99 0.99 -12.97 4.18
C ASP A 99 1.01 -13.51 5.60
N LEU A 100 -0.03 -13.22 6.40
CA LEU A 100 -0.21 -13.85 7.71
C LEU A 100 -0.32 -15.37 7.57
N TYR A 101 -1.14 -15.87 6.64
CA TYR A 101 -1.26 -17.31 6.45
C TYR A 101 0.08 -17.95 6.03
N ALA A 102 0.82 -17.32 5.13
CA ALA A 102 2.13 -17.80 4.70
C ALA A 102 3.14 -17.80 5.86
N GLU A 103 3.23 -16.72 6.63
CA GLU A 103 4.16 -16.58 7.74
C GLU A 103 3.90 -17.61 8.87
N TYR A 104 2.63 -17.89 9.18
CA TYR A 104 2.27 -18.78 10.30
C TYR A 104 2.16 -20.26 9.91
N PHE A 105 1.78 -20.57 8.67
CA PHE A 105 1.43 -21.94 8.28
C PHE A 105 2.28 -22.51 7.14
N LYS A 106 3.13 -21.71 6.48
CA LYS A 106 4.04 -22.19 5.44
C LYS A 106 5.48 -22.15 5.93
N ASP A 107 6.29 -23.00 5.34
CA ASP A 107 7.73 -22.98 5.53
C ASP A 107 8.34 -21.91 4.62
N THR A 108 8.49 -20.71 5.16
CA THR A 108 8.99 -19.54 4.41
C THR A 108 10.46 -19.68 3.99
N SER A 109 11.20 -20.63 4.60
CA SER A 109 12.58 -20.97 4.21
C SER A 109 12.67 -21.72 2.88
N LYS A 110 11.55 -22.27 2.40
CA LYS A 110 11.44 -22.94 1.09
C LYS A 110 11.01 -21.99 -0.03
N ILE A 111 10.71 -20.73 0.27
CA ILE A 111 10.38 -19.73 -0.74
C ILE A 111 11.67 -19.32 -1.43
N ASP A 112 11.69 -19.43 -2.77
CA ASP A 112 12.72 -18.83 -3.61
C ASP A 112 12.43 -17.32 -3.74
N TRP A 113 12.97 -16.57 -2.79
CA TRP A 113 12.83 -15.12 -2.76
C TRP A 113 13.52 -14.43 -3.94
N GLN A 114 14.54 -15.06 -4.52
CA GLN A 114 15.23 -14.52 -5.69
C GLN A 114 14.33 -14.58 -6.91
N ALA A 115 13.65 -15.70 -7.14
CA ALA A 115 12.67 -15.86 -8.22
C ALA A 115 11.45 -14.93 -8.03
N MET A 116 11.03 -14.66 -6.78
CA MET A 116 9.92 -13.72 -6.52
C MET A 116 10.17 -12.31 -7.06
N ARG A 117 11.42 -11.89 -7.27
CA ARG A 117 11.74 -10.58 -7.88
C ARG A 117 11.24 -10.46 -9.32
N GLU A 118 11.14 -11.57 -10.04
CA GLU A 118 10.59 -11.57 -11.40
C GLU A 118 9.06 -11.42 -11.43
N HIS A 119 8.40 -11.69 -10.30
CA HIS A 119 6.95 -11.55 -10.14
C HIS A 119 6.53 -10.19 -9.58
N ARG A 120 7.41 -9.19 -9.52
CA ARG A 120 7.14 -7.83 -9.00
C ARG A 120 5.87 -7.17 -9.54
N GLU A 121 5.51 -7.44 -10.79
CA GLU A 121 4.30 -6.89 -11.44
C GLU A 121 3.00 -7.40 -10.78
N SER A 122 3.02 -8.50 -10.03
CA SER A 122 1.83 -9.05 -9.38
C SER A 122 1.52 -8.44 -8.00
N PHE A 123 2.45 -7.70 -7.42
CA PHE A 123 2.32 -7.13 -6.07
C PHE A 123 2.77 -5.67 -5.98
N THR A 124 2.98 -5.01 -7.12
CA THR A 124 3.19 -3.57 -7.22
C THR A 124 2.29 -3.00 -8.30
N TYR A 125 1.86 -1.75 -8.14
CA TYR A 125 0.76 -1.21 -8.93
C TYR A 125 1.14 0.12 -9.58
N ASP A 126 0.94 0.22 -10.90
CA ASP A 126 1.15 1.47 -11.64
C ASP A 126 0.31 2.63 -11.12
N SER A 127 -0.92 2.34 -10.69
CA SER A 127 -1.78 3.33 -10.02
C SER A 127 -1.07 3.99 -8.83
N ALA A 128 -0.23 3.25 -8.12
CA ALA A 128 0.52 3.72 -6.98
C ALA A 128 1.71 4.60 -7.40
N CYS A 129 2.43 4.20 -8.45
CA CYS A 129 3.47 5.03 -9.06
C CYS A 129 2.89 6.37 -9.56
N LEU A 130 1.80 6.32 -10.33
CA LEU A 130 1.16 7.49 -10.94
C LEU A 130 0.46 8.40 -9.93
N ASN A 131 0.11 7.89 -8.74
CA ASN A 131 -0.45 8.71 -7.67
C ASN A 131 0.55 9.75 -7.12
N CYS A 132 1.86 9.46 -7.18
CA CYS A 132 2.91 10.42 -6.84
C CYS A 132 3.57 11.04 -8.08
N HIS A 133 3.78 10.26 -9.14
CA HIS A 133 4.36 10.71 -10.41
C HIS A 133 3.28 11.27 -11.36
N THR A 134 2.47 12.20 -10.86
CA THR A 134 1.26 12.70 -11.53
C THR A 134 1.55 13.43 -12.83
N ASN A 135 2.71 14.10 -12.93
CA ASN A 135 3.11 14.85 -14.12
C ASN A 135 4.10 14.08 -15.02
N LEU A 136 4.21 12.75 -14.85
CA LEU A 136 5.24 11.96 -15.54
C LEU A 136 5.16 12.12 -17.05
N LYS A 137 3.95 12.04 -17.63
CA LYS A 137 3.76 12.13 -19.09
C LYS A 137 4.34 13.43 -19.65
N ASP A 138 3.86 14.58 -19.18
CA ASP A 138 4.28 15.89 -19.68
C ASP A 138 5.76 16.15 -19.39
N SER A 139 6.26 15.71 -18.22
CA SER A 139 7.69 15.82 -17.89
C SER A 139 8.59 15.01 -18.83
N THR A 140 8.10 13.90 -19.37
CA THR A 140 8.85 13.06 -20.30
C THR A 140 8.86 13.63 -21.72
N GLU A 141 7.81 14.33 -22.15
CA GLU A 141 7.73 14.94 -23.49
C GLU A 141 8.79 16.01 -23.71
N SER A 142 9.19 16.72 -22.65
CA SER A 142 10.22 17.76 -22.68
C SER A 142 11.66 17.21 -22.78
N ASN A 143 11.86 15.89 -22.67
CA ASN A 143 13.17 15.25 -22.74
C ASN A 143 13.14 14.06 -23.71
N LEU A 144 13.82 14.17 -24.84
CA LEU A 144 13.78 13.15 -25.90
C LEU A 144 14.11 11.72 -25.41
N LYS A 145 15.08 11.56 -24.50
CA LYS A 145 15.44 10.25 -23.96
C LYS A 145 14.29 9.67 -23.11
N ALA A 146 13.71 10.50 -22.25
CA ALA A 146 12.60 10.11 -21.40
C ALA A 146 11.32 9.83 -22.22
N LEU A 147 11.05 10.64 -23.25
CA LEU A 147 9.95 10.45 -24.18
C LEU A 147 10.07 9.09 -24.89
N ILE A 148 11.23 8.78 -25.47
CA ILE A 148 11.43 7.50 -26.18
C ILE A 148 11.22 6.32 -25.23
N ALA A 149 11.71 6.41 -23.99
CA ALA A 149 11.56 5.35 -22.99
C ALA A 149 10.10 5.14 -22.56
N HIS A 150 9.34 6.22 -22.30
CA HIS A 150 7.97 6.12 -21.76
C HIS A 150 6.87 6.16 -22.83
N ARG A 151 7.18 6.49 -24.08
CA ARG A 151 6.18 6.57 -25.17
C ARG A 151 5.38 5.29 -25.31
N LYS A 152 6.02 4.12 -25.23
CA LYS A 152 5.32 2.82 -25.36
C LYS A 152 4.30 2.62 -24.25
N TYR A 153 4.66 3.00 -23.02
CA TYR A 153 3.79 2.94 -21.85
C TYR A 153 2.55 3.82 -22.04
N PHE A 154 2.74 5.12 -22.30
CA PHE A 154 1.63 6.06 -22.44
C PHE A 154 0.76 5.84 -23.69
N SER A 155 1.32 5.25 -24.76
CA SER A 155 0.57 4.85 -25.95
C SER A 155 -0.08 3.47 -25.83
N LYS A 156 0.09 2.76 -24.70
CA LYS A 156 -0.43 1.41 -24.47
C LYS A 156 0.00 0.40 -25.55
N THR A 157 1.24 0.51 -26.00
CA THR A 157 1.86 -0.39 -26.99
C THR A 157 2.84 -1.38 -26.35
N THR A 158 2.83 -1.47 -25.02
CA THR A 158 3.60 -2.41 -24.21
C THR A 158 2.69 -2.91 -23.09
N ASP A 159 2.82 -4.18 -22.73
CA ASP A 159 2.11 -4.77 -21.58
C ASP A 159 2.90 -4.64 -20.27
N LYS A 160 4.14 -4.15 -20.33
CA LYS A 160 4.99 -3.91 -19.16
C LYS A 160 4.42 -2.80 -18.27
N THR A 161 4.39 -3.07 -16.98
CA THR A 161 4.12 -2.10 -15.91
C THR A 161 5.35 -1.22 -15.61
N CYS A 162 5.21 -0.22 -14.73
CA CYS A 162 6.30 0.64 -14.27
C CYS A 162 7.48 -0.19 -13.76
N VAL A 163 7.22 -1.13 -12.83
CA VAL A 163 8.27 -1.99 -12.30
C VAL A 163 8.78 -2.96 -13.34
N GLY A 164 7.98 -3.33 -14.35
CA GLY A 164 8.33 -4.15 -15.51
C GLY A 164 9.60 -3.66 -16.22
N CYS A 165 9.75 -2.33 -16.33
CA CYS A 165 10.96 -1.67 -16.82
C CYS A 165 11.91 -1.24 -15.69
N HIS A 166 11.39 -0.73 -14.58
CA HIS A 166 12.16 -0.24 -13.43
C HIS A 166 12.34 -1.33 -12.36
N GLN A 167 13.08 -2.39 -12.71
CA GLN A 167 13.10 -3.65 -11.93
C GLN A 167 13.68 -3.52 -10.50
N ASN A 168 14.50 -2.49 -10.26
CA ASN A 168 15.21 -2.29 -8.99
C ASN A 168 14.65 -1.11 -8.17
N VAL A 169 13.51 -0.54 -8.56
CA VAL A 169 12.91 0.58 -7.84
C VAL A 169 12.40 0.12 -6.47
N GLY A 170 12.55 0.97 -5.44
CA GLY A 170 12.00 0.72 -4.11
C GLY A 170 12.87 -0.15 -3.21
N HIS A 171 13.82 -0.91 -3.76
CA HIS A 171 14.72 -1.77 -2.99
C HIS A 171 16.13 -1.77 -3.59
N LYS A 172 17.05 -1.05 -2.94
CA LYS A 172 18.43 -0.96 -3.43
C LYS A 172 19.16 -2.29 -3.23
N ASP A 173 19.67 -2.85 -4.33
CA ASP A 173 20.46 -4.09 -4.36
C ASP A 173 19.77 -5.26 -3.64
N LEU A 174 18.44 -5.39 -3.77
CA LEU A 174 17.61 -6.35 -3.02
C LEU A 174 18.18 -7.77 -3.00
N GLY A 175 18.74 -8.24 -4.12
CA GLY A 175 19.32 -9.58 -4.23
C GLY A 175 20.47 -9.87 -3.25
N LEU A 176 21.15 -8.84 -2.73
CA LEU A 176 22.20 -8.97 -1.71
C LEU A 176 21.65 -9.19 -0.30
N TYR A 177 20.40 -8.78 -0.06
CA TYR A 177 19.74 -8.90 1.24
C TYR A 177 18.94 -10.20 1.36
N LEU A 178 18.43 -10.70 0.24
CA LEU A 178 17.62 -11.92 0.20
C LEU A 178 18.47 -13.19 0.43
N PRO A 179 17.86 -14.25 1.00
CA PRO A 179 18.47 -15.57 1.03
C PRO A 179 18.89 -16.07 -0.37
N LYS A 180 19.90 -16.96 -0.41
CA LYS A 180 20.48 -17.54 -1.64
C LYS A 180 20.05 -19.00 -1.88
N ASN A 181 19.08 -19.47 -1.11
CA ASN A 181 18.54 -20.83 -1.10
C ASN A 181 17.95 -21.23 -2.46
#